data_AF-A0A949GB22-F1
#
_entry.id   AF-A0A949GB22-F1
#
_cell.length_a   1.000
_cell.length_b   1.000
_cell.length_c   1.000
_cell.angle_alpha   90.00
_cell.angle_beta   90.00
_cell.angle_gamma   90.00
#
_symmetry.space_group_name_H-M   'P 1'
#
loop_
_entity.id
_entity.type
_entity.pdbx_description
1 polymer ?
#
loop_
_entity_poly.entity_id
_entity_poly.type
_entity_poly.pdbx_seq_one_letter_code
_entity_poly.pdbx_strand_id
1 'polypeptide(L)'
;MRKSLIALTLVMLAGIGNANAADYTITSKDGKFDPAAITVPAGQKIKLTVKNESKDVVEFESYDLDREQKIQPGESTDIYVGPLNAGEYPFFDDKNEDAKGTITAQ
;
A
#
# COMPACT_ATOMS: atom_id res chain seq x y z
N MET A 1 40.02 36.82 33.24
CA MET A 1 39.94 36.22 31.89
C MET A 1 38.92 35.09 31.95
N ARG A 2 37.79 35.24 31.23
CA ARG A 2 36.67 34.29 31.22
C ARG A 2 36.94 33.24 30.13
N LYS A 3 36.86 31.95 30.47
CA LYS A 3 36.77 30.86 29.49
C LYS A 3 35.52 30.04 29.82
N SER A 4 34.37 30.45 29.28
CA SER A 4 33.17 29.63 29.31
C SER A 4 33.13 28.78 28.05
N LEU A 5 33.08 27.46 28.23
CA LEU A 5 32.80 26.49 27.17
C LEU A 5 31.35 26.67 26.70
N ILE A 6 31.13 26.65 25.38
CA ILE A 6 29.80 26.50 24.79
C ILE A 6 29.75 25.10 24.17
N ALA A 7 28.98 24.22 24.79
CA ALA A 7 28.58 22.95 24.20
C ALA A 7 27.36 23.20 23.31
N LEU A 8 27.48 22.92 22.01
CA LEU A 8 26.39 23.04 21.05
C LEU A 8 25.64 21.71 20.98
N THR A 9 24.56 21.58 21.74
CA THR A 9 23.66 20.43 21.66
C THR A 9 22.72 20.61 20.48
N LEU A 10 22.96 19.88 19.39
CA LEU A 10 22.04 19.84 18.25
C LEU A 10 20.86 18.94 18.61
N VAL A 11 19.75 19.54 19.02
CA VAL A 11 18.48 18.83 19.20
C VAL A 11 17.86 18.62 17.81
N MET A 12 17.98 17.41 17.24
CA MET A 12 17.16 17.01 16.10
C MET A 12 15.73 16.80 16.59
N LEU A 13 14.85 17.78 16.34
CA LEU A 13 13.41 17.57 16.39
C LEU A 13 13.04 16.67 15.21
N ALA A 14 12.95 15.36 15.43
CA ALA A 14 12.23 14.48 14.53
C ALA A 14 10.75 14.88 14.60
N GLY A 15 10.27 15.58 13.57
CA GLY A 15 8.87 15.92 13.44
C GLY A 15 8.04 14.64 13.43
N ILE A 16 7.21 14.44 14.44
CA ILE A 16 6.17 13.41 14.43
C ILE A 16 5.09 13.92 13.47
N GLY A 17 5.29 13.71 12.18
CA GLY A 17 4.25 13.89 11.18
C GLY A 17 3.19 12.81 11.41
N ASN A 18 1.96 13.22 11.73
CA ASN A 18 0.80 12.35 11.58
C ASN A 18 0.61 12.12 10.07
N ALA A 19 1.36 11.19 9.50
CA ALA A 19 1.17 10.75 8.13
C ALA A 19 -0.13 9.94 8.09
N ASN A 20 -1.21 10.59 7.63
CA ASN A 20 -2.32 9.83 7.10
C ASN A 20 -1.77 8.97 5.97
N ALA A 21 -1.98 7.66 6.05
CA ALA A 21 -1.58 6.73 5.01
C ALA A 21 -2.13 7.26 3.67
N ALA A 22 -1.28 7.38 2.65
CA ALA A 22 -1.74 7.82 1.34
C ALA A 22 -2.80 6.82 0.82
N ASP A 23 -3.88 7.36 0.26
CA ASP A 23 -5.03 6.58 -0.20
C ASP A 23 -4.83 6.17 -1.66
N TYR A 24 -4.82 4.87 -1.92
CA TYR A 24 -4.75 4.26 -3.25
C TYR A 24 -6.03 3.48 -3.51
N THR A 25 -6.41 3.33 -4.79
CA THR A 25 -7.58 2.53 -5.16
C THR A 25 -7.28 1.69 -6.39
N ILE A 26 -7.70 0.43 -6.34
CA ILE A 26 -7.82 -0.45 -7.51
C ILE A 26 -9.24 -0.99 -7.59
N THR A 27 -9.72 -1.21 -8.80
CA THR A 27 -11.04 -1.78 -9.08
C THR A 27 -10.86 -3.09 -9.82
N SER A 28 -11.52 -4.15 -9.36
CA SER A 28 -11.69 -5.38 -10.11
C SER A 28 -12.95 -5.29 -10.97
N LYS A 29 -12.78 -5.40 -12.29
CA LYS A 29 -13.85 -5.33 -13.29
C LYS A 29 -13.42 -6.05 -14.56
N ASP A 30 -14.39 -6.67 -15.27
CA ASP A 30 -14.15 -7.37 -16.54
C ASP A 30 -13.00 -8.40 -16.46
N GLY A 31 -12.89 -9.06 -15.30
CA GLY A 31 -11.87 -10.08 -15.02
C GLY A 31 -10.46 -9.53 -14.81
N LYS A 32 -10.28 -8.24 -14.55
CA LYS A 32 -8.96 -7.60 -14.37
C LYS A 32 -8.97 -6.58 -13.24
N PHE A 33 -7.79 -6.30 -12.69
CA PHE A 33 -7.57 -5.14 -11.83
C PHE A 33 -7.26 -3.90 -12.67
N ASP A 34 -7.86 -2.77 -12.31
CA ASP A 34 -7.65 -1.46 -12.93
C ASP A 34 -7.47 -0.37 -11.86
N PRO A 35 -6.32 0.34 -11.83
CA PRO A 35 -5.12 0.04 -12.60
C PRO A 35 -4.50 -1.31 -12.17
N ALA A 36 -3.92 -2.03 -13.12
CA ALA A 36 -3.17 -3.26 -12.83
C ALA A 36 -1.83 -2.98 -12.13
N ALA A 37 -1.29 -1.75 -12.24
CA ALA A 37 -0.06 -1.36 -11.57
C ALA A 37 -0.23 -0.03 -10.86
N ILE A 38 0.21 0.04 -9.60
CA ILE A 38 0.26 1.27 -8.83
C ILE A 38 1.67 1.50 -8.28
N THR A 39 2.01 2.77 -8.10
CA THR A 39 3.26 3.19 -7.47
C THR A 39 2.97 3.84 -6.13
N VAL A 40 3.65 3.37 -5.09
CA VAL A 40 3.49 3.85 -3.71
C VAL A 40 4.85 4.30 -3.14
N PRO A 41 4.89 5.20 -2.14
CA PRO A 41 6.14 5.58 -1.50
C PRO A 41 6.74 4.41 -0.70
N ALA A 42 8.01 4.12 -0.92
CA ALA A 42 8.78 3.23 -0.05
C ALA A 42 8.90 3.81 1.37
N GLY A 43 8.99 2.93 2.37
CA GLY A 43 9.14 3.32 3.77
C GLY A 43 7.90 3.93 4.42
N GLN A 44 6.75 3.95 3.74
CA GLN A 44 5.49 4.49 4.27
C GLN A 44 4.38 3.45 4.28
N LYS A 45 3.54 3.50 5.31
CA LYS A 45 2.29 2.72 5.34
C LYS A 45 1.26 3.44 4.48
N ILE A 46 0.57 2.69 3.62
CA ILE A 46 -0.48 3.19 2.73
C ILE A 46 -1.81 2.48 3.01
N LYS A 47 -2.91 3.10 2.58
CA LYS A 47 -4.24 2.48 2.56
C LYS A 47 -4.61 2.18 1.12
N LEU A 48 -4.80 0.91 0.79
CA LEU A 48 -5.25 0.47 -0.52
C LEU A 48 -6.73 0.08 -0.43
N THR A 49 -7.60 0.83 -1.06
CA THR A 49 -9.00 0.44 -1.25
C THR A 49 -9.11 -0.45 -2.48
N VAL A 50 -9.63 -1.66 -2.31
CA VAL A 50 -9.93 -2.59 -3.42
C VAL A 50 -11.44 -2.62 -3.61
N LYS A 51 -11.92 -2.29 -4.80
CA LYS A 51 -13.34 -2.30 -5.16
C LYS A 51 -13.65 -3.50 -6.05
N ASN A 52 -14.73 -4.21 -5.77
CA ASN A 52 -15.23 -5.25 -6.67
C ASN A 52 -16.44 -4.74 -7.46
N GLU A 53 -16.21 -4.34 -8.71
CA GLU A 53 -17.27 -3.97 -9.67
C GLU A 53 -17.65 -5.13 -10.60
N SER A 54 -17.13 -6.33 -10.34
CA SER A 54 -17.48 -7.54 -11.08
C SER A 54 -18.77 -8.17 -10.56
N LYS A 55 -19.22 -9.25 -11.22
CA LYS A 55 -20.39 -10.03 -10.81
C LYS A 55 -20.05 -11.23 -9.91
N ASP A 56 -18.76 -11.51 -9.76
CA ASP A 56 -18.24 -12.66 -9.03
C ASP A 56 -17.51 -12.21 -7.76
N VAL A 57 -17.27 -13.13 -6.84
CA VAL A 57 -16.39 -12.86 -5.70
C VAL A 57 -14.97 -12.69 -6.24
N VAL A 58 -14.30 -11.62 -5.82
CA VAL A 58 -12.90 -11.34 -6.19
C VAL A 58 -12.01 -11.59 -5.00
N GLU A 59 -10.86 -12.21 -5.24
CA GLU A 59 -9.80 -12.32 -4.24
C GLU A 59 -8.70 -11.29 -4.54
N PHE A 60 -8.32 -10.49 -3.53
CA PHE A 60 -7.03 -9.82 -3.51
C PHE A 60 -6.09 -10.69 -2.69
N GLU A 61 -5.13 -11.33 -3.34
CA GLU A 61 -4.11 -12.14 -2.69
C GLU A 61 -2.71 -11.66 -3.07
N SER A 62 -1.82 -11.57 -2.10
CA SER A 62 -0.41 -11.30 -2.30
C SER A 62 0.43 -11.97 -1.23
N TYR A 63 1.28 -12.91 -1.65
CA TYR A 63 2.23 -13.59 -0.76
C TYR A 63 3.28 -12.62 -0.21
N ASP A 64 3.80 -11.72 -1.06
CA ASP A 64 4.86 -10.80 -0.66
C ASP A 64 4.37 -9.72 0.33
N LEU A 65 3.06 -9.46 0.35
CA LEU A 65 2.42 -8.54 1.28
C LEU A 65 1.81 -9.24 2.50
N ASP A 66 1.74 -10.58 2.50
CA ASP A 66 1.02 -11.39 3.50
C ASP A 66 -0.44 -10.94 3.67
N ARG A 67 -1.16 -10.76 2.55
CA ARG A 67 -2.55 -10.29 2.53
C ARG A 67 -3.40 -11.14 1.60
N GLU A 68 -4.53 -11.60 2.12
CA GLU A 68 -5.63 -12.20 1.35
C GLU A 68 -6.94 -11.54 1.82
N GLN A 69 -7.78 -11.11 0.88
CA GLN A 69 -9.14 -10.64 1.13
C GLN A 69 -10.09 -11.11 0.03
N LYS A 70 -11.24 -11.67 0.42
CA LYS A 70 -12.35 -11.96 -0.50
C LYS A 70 -13.36 -10.81 -0.44
N ILE A 71 -13.77 -10.32 -1.61
CA ILE A 71 -14.59 -9.11 -1.74
C ILE A 71 -15.85 -9.48 -2.52
N GLN A 72 -17.03 -9.28 -1.93
CA GLN A 72 -18.30 -9.62 -2.60
C GLN A 72 -18.59 -8.66 -3.77
N PRO A 73 -19.41 -9.06 -4.76
CA PRO A 73 -19.85 -8.18 -5.83
C PRO A 73 -20.45 -6.87 -5.31
N GLY A 74 -19.94 -5.73 -5.78
CA GLY A 74 -20.39 -4.40 -5.37
C GLY A 74 -19.79 -3.87 -4.05
N GLU A 75 -18.96 -4.65 -3.37
CA GLU A 75 -18.31 -4.24 -2.12
C GLU A 75 -16.90 -3.66 -2.36
N SER A 76 -16.37 -3.04 -1.31
CA SER A 76 -14.98 -2.58 -1.25
C SER A 76 -14.38 -2.88 0.11
N THR A 77 -13.07 -3.12 0.15
CA THR A 77 -12.31 -3.31 1.40
C THR A 77 -11.07 -2.43 1.41
N ASP A 78 -10.65 -2.01 2.61
CA ASP A 78 -9.40 -1.28 2.83
C ASP A 78 -8.32 -2.25 3.33
N ILE A 79 -7.21 -2.30 2.59
CA ILE A 79 -6.02 -3.10 2.90
C ILE A 79 -4.88 -2.15 3.26
N TYR A 80 -4.40 -2.25 4.49
CA TYR A 80 -3.23 -1.47 4.91
C TYR A 80 -1.94 -2.20 4.52
N VAL A 81 -1.11 -1.54 3.71
CA VAL A 81 0.11 -2.09 3.13
C VAL A 81 1.33 -1.30 3.62
N GLY A 82 2.43 -2.00 3.88
CA GLY A 82 3.71 -1.39 4.26
C GLY A 82 3.83 -0.99 5.74
N PRO A 83 4.93 -0.31 6.12
CA PRO A 83 5.99 0.21 5.24
C PRO A 83 6.69 -0.84 4.38
N LEU A 84 6.79 -0.59 3.08
CA LEU A 84 7.47 -1.49 2.13
C LEU A 84 8.90 -1.04 1.87
N ASN A 85 9.80 -1.98 1.59
CA ASN A 85 11.08 -1.67 0.97
C ASN A 85 10.85 -1.29 -0.50
N ALA A 86 11.80 -0.60 -1.13
CA ALA A 86 11.72 -0.38 -2.56
C ALA A 86 11.72 -1.74 -3.30
N GLY A 87 10.78 -1.92 -4.23
CA GLY A 87 10.59 -3.21 -4.90
C GLY A 87 9.21 -3.36 -5.53
N GLU A 88 8.98 -4.52 -6.13
CA GLU A 88 7.72 -4.91 -6.76
C GLU A 88 7.04 -6.00 -5.93
N TYR A 89 5.72 -5.85 -5.73
CA TYR A 89 4.89 -6.72 -4.91
C TYR A 89 3.66 -7.13 -5.74
N PRO A 90 3.66 -8.32 -6.36
CA PRO A 90 2.55 -8.79 -7.16
C PRO A 90 1.34 -9.14 -6.29
N PHE A 91 0.16 -8.99 -6.86
CA PHE A 91 -1.11 -9.46 -6.31
C PHE A 91 -1.98 -10.06 -7.41
N PHE A 92 -2.91 -10.93 -7.05
CA PHE A 92 -3.74 -11.68 -8.00
C PHE A 92 -5.07 -12.13 -7.37
N ASP A 93 -5.93 -12.68 -8.22
CA ASP A 93 -7.13 -13.43 -7.83
C ASP A 93 -6.91 -14.93 -8.12
N ASP A 94 -7.02 -15.81 -7.11
CA ASP A 94 -6.73 -17.25 -7.26
C ASP A 94 -7.76 -17.99 -8.13
N LYS A 95 -8.95 -17.40 -8.36
CA LYS A 95 -10.01 -17.94 -9.22
C LYS A 95 -9.94 -17.40 -10.65
N ASN A 96 -9.08 -16.42 -10.92
CA ASN A 96 -8.98 -15.80 -12.24
C ASN A 96 -7.51 -15.47 -12.58
N GLU A 97 -6.88 -16.34 -13.37
CA GLU A 97 -5.47 -16.21 -13.76
C GLU A 97 -5.12 -14.93 -14.54
N ASP A 98 -6.11 -14.25 -15.13
CA ASP A 98 -5.90 -12.99 -15.86
C ASP A 98 -5.98 -11.76 -14.94
N ALA A 99 -6.57 -11.88 -13.75
CA ALA A 99 -6.63 -10.82 -12.76
C ALA A 99 -5.33 -10.78 -11.96
N LYS A 100 -4.36 -10.03 -12.49
CA LYS A 100 -3.05 -9.82 -11.87
C LYS A 100 -2.72 -8.33 -11.81
N GLY A 101 -1.97 -7.94 -10.80
CA GLY A 101 -1.43 -6.60 -10.69
C GLY A 101 -0.15 -6.52 -9.87
N THR A 102 0.40 -5.32 -9.74
CA THR A 102 1.66 -5.08 -9.03
C THR A 102 1.64 -3.75 -8.30
N ILE A 103 2.11 -3.76 -7.05
CA ILE A 103 2.45 -2.56 -6.30
C ILE A 103 3.96 -2.35 -6.42
N THR A 104 4.38 -1.20 -6.95
CA THR A 104 5.79 -0.79 -6.97
C THR A 104 6.03 0.24 -5.86
N ALA A 105 6.87 -0.10 -4.89
CA ALA A 105 7.32 0.82 -3.86
C ALA A 105 8.62 1.50 -4.29
N GLN A 106 8.68 2.84 -4.24
CA GLN A 106 9.89 3.63 -4.54
C GLN A 106 9.96 4.93 -3.73
#